data_AF-A0A0F9JJ74-F1
#
_entry.id   AF-A0A0F9JJ74-F1
#
_cell.length_a   1.000
_cell.length_b   1.000
_cell.length_c   1.000
_cell.angle_alpha   90.00
_cell.angle_beta   90.00
_cell.angle_gamma   90.00
#
_symmetry.space_group_name_H-M   'P 1'
#
loop_
_entity.id
_entity.type
_entity.pdbx_description
1 polymer ?
#
loop_
_entity_poly.entity_id
_entity_poly.type
_entity_poly.pdbx_seq_one_letter_code
_entity_poly.pdbx_strand_id
1 'polypeptide(L)'
;MKLKGGTKAISFDNDEIENLLYYQYAQAYTYSVLAFIYPSLDFRNKFHQDHIFPKKLFTEKKLKKRGINEEDIEFYLDNYNYLANIQLLEGVPNQEKSGTDFNIWIKEKYPNKDDRKAYMKRNYIPDIDLSLENFKEFIAEREKLIVSAFKKLLA
;
A
#
# COMPACT_ATOMS: atom_id res chain seq x y z
N MET A 1 -32.88 12.71 -31.54
CA MET A 1 -32.44 11.69 -30.56
C MET A 1 -31.71 12.40 -29.44
N LYS A 2 -32.38 12.64 -28.29
CA LYS A 2 -31.75 13.29 -27.12
C LYS A 2 -31.02 12.21 -26.31
N LEU A 3 -29.70 12.27 -26.28
CA LEU A 3 -28.89 11.43 -25.38
C LEU A 3 -29.10 11.93 -23.94
N LYS A 4 -29.92 11.21 -23.17
CA LYS A 4 -29.98 11.35 -21.71
C LYS A 4 -28.77 10.62 -21.12
N GLY A 5 -27.60 11.25 -21.17
CA GLY A 5 -26.46 10.89 -20.34
C GLY A 5 -26.64 11.54 -18.98
N GLY A 6 -27.45 10.93 -18.11
CA GLY A 6 -27.46 11.33 -16.71
C GLY A 6 -26.08 11.01 -16.14
N THR A 7 -25.33 12.05 -15.75
CA THR A 7 -24.22 11.90 -14.82
C THR A 7 -24.78 11.27 -13.55
N LYS A 8 -24.67 9.95 -13.42
CA LYS A 8 -24.72 9.33 -12.09
C LYS A 8 -23.55 9.94 -11.35
N ALA A 9 -23.83 10.88 -10.46
CA ALA A 9 -22.91 11.16 -9.37
C ALA A 9 -22.67 9.79 -8.72
N ILE A 10 -21.45 9.28 -8.83
CA ILE A 10 -21.05 8.06 -8.13
C ILE A 10 -21.08 8.47 -6.66
N SER A 11 -22.17 8.14 -5.97
CA SER A 11 -22.20 8.23 -4.52
C SER A 11 -21.31 7.10 -4.04
N PHE A 12 -20.03 7.40 -3.83
CA PHE A 12 -19.13 6.47 -3.17
C PHE A 12 -19.63 6.31 -1.74
N ASP A 13 -20.38 5.23 -1.49
CA ASP A 13 -20.71 4.82 -0.13
C ASP A 13 -19.46 4.21 0.53
N ASN A 14 -19.53 3.98 1.84
CA ASN A 14 -18.39 3.43 2.57
C ASN A 14 -17.98 2.05 2.04
N ASP A 15 -18.95 1.27 1.54
CA ASP A 15 -18.74 -0.09 1.04
C ASP A 15 -17.93 -0.06 -0.27
N GLU A 16 -18.21 0.90 -1.17
CA GLU A 16 -17.41 1.13 -2.37
C GLU A 16 -15.97 1.51 -2.05
N ILE A 17 -15.72 2.30 -1.00
CA ILE A 17 -14.36 2.66 -0.56
C ILE A 17 -13.62 1.44 0.02
N GLU A 18 -14.29 0.62 0.81
CA GLU A 18 -13.72 -0.63 1.35
C GLU A 18 -13.40 -1.62 0.23
N ASN A 19 -14.22 -1.68 -0.82
CA ASN A 19 -13.94 -2.47 -2.01
C ASN A 19 -12.61 -2.10 -2.71
N LEU A 20 -12.17 -0.84 -2.59
CA LEU A 20 -10.88 -0.40 -3.15
C LEU A 20 -9.70 -1.06 -2.44
N LEU A 21 -9.82 -1.47 -1.18
CA LEU A 21 -8.73 -2.08 -0.41
C LEU A 21 -8.36 -3.47 -0.96
N TYR A 22 -9.33 -4.17 -1.55
CA TYR A 22 -9.14 -5.50 -2.12
C TYR A 22 -8.46 -5.50 -3.50
N TYR A 23 -8.14 -4.33 -4.07
CA TYR A 23 -7.34 -4.25 -5.29
C TYR A 23 -5.95 -4.86 -5.06
N GLN A 24 -5.57 -5.78 -5.94
CA GLN A 24 -4.32 -6.52 -5.83
C GLN A 24 -3.22 -5.96 -6.74
N TYR A 25 -1.96 -6.26 -6.40
CA TYR A 25 -0.82 -5.99 -7.28
C TYR A 25 -1.06 -6.43 -8.73
N ALA A 26 -0.61 -5.63 -9.69
CA ALA A 26 -0.73 -5.84 -11.14
C ALA A 26 -2.18 -5.91 -11.69
N GLN A 27 -3.21 -5.68 -10.87
CA GLN A 27 -4.54 -5.38 -11.41
C GLN A 27 -4.56 -3.97 -12.03
N ALA A 28 -5.34 -3.81 -13.10
CA ALA A 28 -5.33 -2.60 -13.94
C ALA A 28 -5.60 -1.31 -13.15
N TYR A 29 -6.43 -1.39 -12.10
CA TYR A 29 -6.89 -0.22 -11.36
C TYR A 29 -6.03 0.11 -10.13
N THR A 30 -5.21 -0.81 -9.62
CA THR A 30 -4.43 -0.62 -8.38
C THR A 30 -3.49 0.59 -8.46
N TYR A 31 -2.92 0.84 -9.66
CA TYR A 31 -2.10 2.04 -9.88
C TYR A 31 -2.95 3.30 -9.75
N SER A 32 -4.10 3.35 -10.43
CA SER A 32 -4.99 4.51 -10.46
C SER A 32 -5.56 4.82 -9.08
N VAL A 33 -5.89 3.78 -8.31
CA VAL A 33 -6.42 3.88 -6.93
C VAL A 33 -5.38 4.53 -6.00
N LEU A 34 -4.12 4.08 -6.05
CA LEU A 34 -3.03 4.70 -5.28
C LEU A 34 -2.71 6.12 -5.79
N ALA A 35 -2.66 6.29 -7.11
CA ALA A 35 -2.36 7.58 -7.71
C ALA A 35 -3.40 8.65 -7.36
N PHE A 36 -4.68 8.26 -7.22
CA PHE A 36 -5.76 9.15 -6.83
C PHE A 36 -5.57 9.71 -5.41
N ILE A 37 -5.14 8.88 -4.47
CA ILE A 37 -4.98 9.31 -3.07
C ILE A 37 -3.63 9.95 -2.79
N TYR A 38 -2.62 9.82 -3.65
CA TYR A 38 -1.30 10.38 -3.35
C TYR A 38 -1.24 11.89 -3.69
N PRO A 39 -1.24 12.79 -2.69
CA PRO A 39 -1.49 14.22 -2.90
C PRO A 39 -0.34 14.97 -3.59
N SER A 40 0.81 14.33 -3.76
CA SER A 40 2.05 14.96 -4.22
C SER A 40 2.77 14.17 -5.30
N LEU A 41 2.08 13.28 -6.03
CA LEU A 41 2.68 12.60 -7.18
C LEU A 41 2.89 13.61 -8.31
N ASP A 42 4.15 13.84 -8.66
CA ASP A 42 4.50 14.55 -9.86
C ASP A 42 4.42 13.60 -11.06
N PHE A 43 3.27 13.56 -11.73
CA PHE A 43 3.03 12.66 -12.87
C PHE A 43 3.94 12.89 -14.09
N ARG A 44 4.84 13.88 -14.05
CA ARG A 44 5.95 13.98 -15.00
C ARG A 44 6.96 12.83 -14.82
N ASN A 45 7.03 12.27 -13.63
CA ASN A 45 7.90 11.15 -13.29
C ASN A 45 7.17 9.81 -13.52
N LYS A 46 7.94 8.77 -13.88
CA LYS A 46 7.41 7.42 -14.03
C LYS A 46 7.38 6.73 -12.66
N PHE A 47 6.19 6.27 -12.28
CA PHE A 47 5.99 5.49 -11.07
C PHE A 47 5.67 4.04 -11.39
N HIS A 48 6.06 3.16 -10.48
CA HIS A 48 5.78 1.74 -10.57
C HIS A 48 5.19 1.23 -9.26
N GLN A 49 4.30 0.24 -9.37
CA GLN A 49 3.80 -0.48 -8.20
C GLN A 49 4.94 -1.31 -7.59
N ASP A 50 5.05 -1.27 -6.27
CA ASP A 50 5.99 -2.09 -5.50
C ASP A 50 5.34 -2.55 -4.20
N HIS A 51 5.78 -3.71 -3.69
CA HIS A 51 5.35 -4.18 -2.38
C HIS A 51 6.13 -3.47 -1.27
N ILE A 52 5.44 -2.92 -0.28
CA ILE A 52 6.05 -2.29 0.90
C ILE A 52 6.90 -3.33 1.64
N PHE A 53 6.26 -4.45 2.01
CA PHE A 53 6.92 -5.67 2.46
C PHE A 53 7.15 -6.58 1.24
N PRO A 54 8.40 -6.93 0.91
CA PRO A 54 8.69 -7.67 -0.31
C PRO A 54 7.92 -8.99 -0.39
N LYS A 55 7.23 -9.23 -1.52
CA LYS A 55 6.52 -10.48 -1.83
C LYS A 55 7.34 -11.75 -1.52
N LYS A 56 8.67 -11.69 -1.74
CA LYS A 56 9.59 -12.82 -1.49
C LYS A 56 9.65 -13.26 -0.03
N LEU A 57 9.20 -12.46 0.94
CA LEU A 57 9.17 -12.80 2.36
C LEU A 57 7.94 -13.66 2.74
N PHE A 58 6.88 -13.61 1.93
CA PHE A 58 5.60 -14.27 2.18
C PHE A 58 5.63 -15.71 1.67
N THR A 59 6.41 -16.55 2.34
CA THR A 59 6.33 -18.01 2.23
C THR A 59 6.22 -18.60 3.61
N GLU A 60 5.41 -19.66 3.78
CA GLU A 60 5.21 -20.32 5.07
C GLU A 60 6.53 -20.61 5.78
N LYS A 61 7.51 -21.18 5.06
CA LYS A 61 8.86 -21.46 5.59
C LYS A 61 9.57 -20.22 6.15
N LYS A 62 9.49 -19.07 5.46
CA LYS A 62 10.15 -17.83 5.92
C LYS A 62 9.41 -17.21 7.09
N LEU A 63 8.08 -17.25 7.07
CA LEU A 63 7.23 -16.74 8.15
C LEU A 63 7.42 -17.54 9.44
N LYS A 64 7.42 -18.88 9.36
CA LYS A 64 7.75 -19.77 10.50
C LYS A 64 9.15 -19.49 11.05
N LYS A 65 10.15 -19.30 10.18
CA LYS A 65 11.52 -18.97 10.60
C LYS A 65 11.62 -17.61 11.33
N ARG A 66 10.70 -16.68 11.04
CA ARG A 66 10.58 -15.37 11.70
C ARG A 66 9.80 -15.44 13.02
N GLY A 67 9.30 -16.61 13.42
CA GLY A 67 8.55 -16.79 14.66
C GLY A 67 7.08 -16.38 14.56
N ILE A 68 6.54 -16.25 13.35
CA ILE A 68 5.12 -15.96 13.14
C ILE A 68 4.31 -17.23 13.45
N ASN A 69 3.28 -17.09 14.28
CA ASN A 69 2.42 -18.20 14.70
C ASN A 69 1.67 -18.80 13.51
N GLU A 70 1.38 -20.10 13.54
CA GLU A 70 0.67 -20.77 12.44
C GLU A 70 -0.70 -20.17 12.17
N GLU A 71 -1.41 -19.75 13.23
CA GLU A 71 -2.70 -19.04 13.18
C GLU A 71 -2.61 -17.70 12.44
N ASP A 72 -1.43 -17.09 12.39
CA ASP A 72 -1.21 -15.81 11.74
C ASP A 72 -0.72 -15.97 10.30
N ILE A 73 -0.08 -17.09 9.96
CA ILE A 73 0.54 -17.30 8.64
C ILE A 73 -0.48 -17.22 7.51
N GLU A 74 -1.66 -17.82 7.67
CA GLU A 74 -2.71 -17.80 6.65
C GLU A 74 -3.09 -16.35 6.29
N PHE A 75 -3.31 -15.50 7.31
CA PHE A 75 -3.56 -14.08 7.09
C PHE A 75 -2.45 -13.40 6.28
N TYR A 76 -1.18 -13.69 6.55
CA TYR A 76 -0.06 -13.06 5.85
C TYR A 76 -0.05 -13.46 4.37
N LEU A 77 -0.28 -14.75 4.08
CA LEU A 77 -0.31 -15.28 2.73
C LEU A 77 -1.52 -14.81 1.93
N ASP A 78 -2.65 -14.56 2.60
CA ASP A 78 -3.85 -14.05 1.95
C ASP A 78 -3.78 -12.54 1.69
N ASN A 79 -3.07 -11.78 2.52
CA ASN A 79 -3.13 -10.31 2.49
C ASN A 79 -1.93 -9.60 1.84
N TYR A 80 -0.82 -10.29 1.56
CA TYR A 80 0.40 -9.61 1.08
C TYR A 80 0.28 -8.95 -0.30
N ASN A 81 -0.71 -9.30 -1.12
CA ASN A 81 -0.89 -8.72 -2.45
C ASN A 81 -1.89 -7.56 -2.50
N TYR A 82 -2.62 -7.28 -1.41
CA TYR A 82 -3.64 -6.23 -1.39
C TYR A 82 -3.06 -4.83 -1.29
N LEU A 83 -3.90 -3.83 -1.61
CA LEU A 83 -3.57 -2.42 -1.71
C LEU A 83 -2.76 -1.91 -0.50
N ALA A 84 -3.10 -2.39 0.69
CA ALA A 84 -2.44 -2.05 1.94
C ALA A 84 -0.96 -2.44 1.99
N ASN A 85 -0.49 -3.40 1.18
CA ASN A 85 0.94 -3.69 1.00
C ASN A 85 1.53 -3.10 -0.31
N ILE A 86 0.78 -2.34 -1.11
CA ILE A 86 1.26 -1.76 -2.37
C ILE A 86 1.53 -0.26 -2.21
N GLN A 87 2.64 0.19 -2.79
CA GLN A 87 3.05 1.59 -2.90
C GLN A 87 3.44 1.94 -4.34
N LEU A 88 3.52 3.23 -4.63
CA LEU A 88 4.08 3.75 -5.88
C LEU A 88 5.48 4.30 -5.61
N LEU A 89 6.48 3.72 -6.27
CA LEU A 89 7.87 4.18 -6.21
C LEU A 89 8.25 4.88 -7.51
N GLU A 90 8.99 5.98 -7.38
CA GLU A 90 9.61 6.67 -8.50
C GLU A 90 10.89 5.93 -8.94
N GLY A 91 11.15 5.85 -10.24
CA GLY A 91 12.41 5.31 -10.77
C GLY A 91 12.21 4.09 -11.66
N VAL A 92 13.22 3.22 -11.79
CA VAL A 92 13.15 2.02 -12.63
C VAL A 92 12.62 0.84 -11.80
N PRO A 93 11.71 0.00 -12.32
CA PRO A 93 11.26 -1.18 -11.61
C PRO A 93 12.45 -2.09 -11.28
N ASN A 94 12.41 -2.75 -10.12
CA ASN A 94 13.20 -3.96 -9.85
C ASN A 94 14.67 -3.79 -9.41
N GLN A 95 15.04 -2.69 -8.74
CA GLN A 95 16.40 -2.53 -8.18
C GLN A 95 16.46 -2.17 -6.69
N GLU A 96 15.38 -1.64 -6.08
CA GLU A 96 15.54 -1.00 -4.77
C GLU A 96 15.30 -1.92 -3.56
N LYS A 97 14.45 -2.95 -3.68
CA LYS A 97 14.11 -3.88 -2.59
C LYS A 97 14.34 -5.32 -3.00
N SER A 98 15.60 -5.76 -3.03
CA SER A 98 16.01 -7.13 -3.35
C SER A 98 15.61 -8.18 -2.29
N GLY A 99 14.43 -8.05 -1.67
CA GLY A 99 14.01 -8.85 -0.53
C GLY A 99 14.44 -8.30 0.83
N THR A 100 14.96 -7.07 0.89
CA THR A 100 15.29 -6.37 2.13
C THR A 100 14.04 -6.09 2.95
N ASP A 101 14.09 -6.32 4.26
CA ASP A 101 12.98 -5.99 5.16
C ASP A 101 12.65 -4.50 5.11
N PHE A 102 11.36 -4.18 5.19
CA PHE A 102 10.90 -2.81 5.00
C PHE A 102 11.47 -1.83 6.04
N ASN A 103 11.51 -2.24 7.31
CA ASN A 103 12.12 -1.46 8.40
C ASN A 103 13.60 -1.14 8.20
N ILE A 104 14.35 -1.99 7.49
CA ILE A 104 15.75 -1.76 7.14
C ILE A 104 15.81 -0.82 5.94
N TRP A 105 15.12 -1.18 4.85
CA TRP A 105 15.13 -0.43 3.61
C TRP A 105 14.75 1.05 3.81
N ILE A 106 13.72 1.33 4.61
CA ILE A 106 13.26 2.70 4.83
C ILE A 106 14.29 3.55 5.58
N LYS A 107 15.08 2.95 6.47
CA LYS A 107 16.15 3.63 7.21
C LYS A 107 17.38 3.87 6.34
N GLU A 108 17.70 2.94 5.44
CA GLU A 108 18.79 3.09 4.48
C GLU A 108 18.47 4.12 3.41
N LYS A 109 17.26 4.07 2.84
CA LYS A 109 16.79 5.00 1.82
C LYS A 109 16.62 6.42 2.37
N TYR A 110 16.12 6.53 3.61
CA TYR A 110 15.91 7.80 4.30
C TYR A 110 16.58 7.78 5.68
N PRO A 111 17.91 8.04 5.74
CA PRO A 111 18.66 8.07 7.00
C PRO A 111 18.19 9.20 7.92
N ASN A 112 17.84 10.35 7.34
CA ASN A 112 17.27 11.47 8.06
C ASN A 112 15.83 11.14 8.51
N LYS A 113 15.54 11.37 9.81
CA LYS A 113 14.26 11.04 10.43
C LYS A 113 13.09 11.85 9.86
N ASP A 114 13.32 13.12 9.53
CA ASP A 114 12.27 14.01 9.03
C ASP A 114 11.92 13.68 7.58
N ASP A 115 12.93 13.37 6.75
CA ASP A 115 12.71 12.88 5.39
C ASP A 115 11.95 11.56 5.38
N ARG A 116 12.32 10.64 6.29
CA ARG A 116 11.61 9.37 6.46
C ARG A 116 10.17 9.58 6.86
N LYS A 117 9.89 10.44 7.84
CA LYS A 117 8.53 10.77 8.26
C LYS A 117 7.73 11.41 7.12
N ALA A 118 8.36 12.29 6.35
CA ALA A 118 7.73 12.92 5.20
C ALA A 118 7.40 11.90 4.10
N TYR A 119 8.28 10.92 3.85
CA TYR A 119 8.00 9.80 2.95
C TYR A 119 6.82 8.95 3.44
N MET A 120 6.86 8.56 4.73
CA MET A 120 5.81 7.73 5.34
C MET A 120 4.45 8.42 5.24
N LYS A 121 4.39 9.71 5.59
CA LYS A 121 3.16 10.52 5.50
C LYS A 121 2.62 10.60 4.08
N ARG A 122 3.48 10.79 3.07
CA ARG A 122 3.07 10.86 1.65
C ARG A 122 2.53 9.53 1.10
N ASN A 123 3.00 8.40 1.65
CA ASN A 123 2.64 7.05 1.20
C ASN A 123 1.63 6.34 2.11
N TYR A 124 1.04 7.07 3.08
CA TYR A 124 0.11 6.53 4.07
C TYR A 124 0.69 5.36 4.86
N ILE A 125 1.99 5.41 5.19
CA ILE A 125 2.66 4.42 6.02
C ILE A 125 2.46 4.83 7.49
N PRO A 126 1.90 3.96 8.35
CA PRO A 126 1.69 4.26 9.77
C PRO A 126 3.01 4.38 10.55
N ASP A 127 3.04 5.23 11.58
CA ASP A 127 4.20 5.42 12.46
C ASP A 127 4.20 4.37 13.60
N ILE A 128 4.31 3.09 13.21
CA ILE A 128 4.35 1.91 14.09
C ILE A 128 5.61 1.08 13.84
N ASP A 129 5.76 -0.09 14.47
CA ASP A 129 6.81 -1.04 14.09
C ASP A 129 6.60 -1.54 12.65
N LEU A 130 7.63 -1.36 11.82
CA LEU A 130 7.66 -1.72 10.39
C LEU A 130 8.33 -3.07 10.14
N SER A 131 8.58 -3.85 11.19
CA SER A 131 9.03 -5.23 11.11
C SER A 131 7.98 -6.11 10.41
N LEU A 132 8.41 -7.21 9.78
CA LEU A 132 7.47 -8.12 9.11
C LEU A 132 6.54 -8.79 10.14
N GLU A 133 7.05 -9.02 11.34
CA GLU A 133 6.35 -9.57 12.49
C GLU A 133 5.12 -8.74 12.83
N ASN A 134 5.13 -7.43 12.54
CA ASN A 134 4.00 -6.53 12.78
C ASN A 134 3.08 -6.32 11.56
N PHE A 135 3.14 -7.18 10.55
CA PHE A 135 2.40 -7.00 9.30
C PHE A 135 0.87 -6.91 9.48
N LYS A 136 0.28 -7.67 10.41
CA LYS A 136 -1.16 -7.59 10.74
C LYS A 136 -1.59 -6.18 11.17
N GLU A 137 -0.87 -5.61 12.14
CA GLU A 137 -1.13 -4.24 12.62
C GLU A 137 -0.87 -3.23 11.50
N PHE A 138 0.20 -3.42 10.73
CA PHE A 138 0.52 -2.56 9.60
C PHE A 138 -0.62 -2.47 8.57
N ILE A 139 -1.17 -3.62 8.16
CA ILE A 139 -2.28 -3.65 7.20
C ILE A 139 -3.48 -2.89 7.77
N ALA A 140 -3.89 -3.20 9.00
CA ALA A 140 -5.04 -2.55 9.63
C ALA A 140 -4.87 -1.03 9.77
N GLU A 141 -3.70 -0.55 10.20
CA GLU A 141 -3.45 0.88 10.37
C GLU A 141 -3.31 1.61 9.02
N ARG A 142 -2.66 0.97 8.03
CA ARG A 142 -2.53 1.56 6.69
C ARG A 142 -3.87 1.65 5.97
N GLU A 143 -4.74 0.65 6.09
CA GLU A 143 -6.10 0.69 5.52
C GLU A 143 -6.91 1.85 6.06
N LYS A 144 -6.88 2.10 7.38
CA LYS A 144 -7.55 3.28 7.98
C LYS A 144 -7.06 4.59 7.36
N LEU A 145 -5.75 4.72 7.14
CA LEU A 145 -5.16 5.92 6.52
C LEU A 145 -5.61 6.09 5.06
N ILE A 146 -5.62 4.99 4.29
CA ILE A 146 -6.07 4.96 2.89
C ILE A 146 -7.56 5.30 2.78
N VAL A 147 -8.41 4.68 3.59
CA VAL A 147 -9.86 4.95 3.64
C VAL A 147 -10.12 6.41 4.01
N SER A 148 -9.40 6.95 5.00
CA SER A 148 -9.50 8.36 5.37
C SER A 148 -9.11 9.29 4.20
N ALA A 149 -8.12 8.91 3.40
CA ALA A 149 -7.71 9.67 2.22
C ALA A 149 -8.79 9.66 1.13
N PHE A 150 -9.37 8.49 0.81
CA PHE A 150 -10.49 8.39 -0.12
C PHE A 150 -11.68 9.24 0.33
N LYS A 151 -12.10 9.11 1.59
CA LYS A 151 -13.22 9.88 2.15
C LYS A 151 -12.99 11.39 2.04
N LYS A 152 -11.76 11.87 2.21
CA LYS A 152 -11.44 13.31 2.08
C LYS A 152 -11.49 13.81 0.63
N LEU A 153 -11.21 12.96 -0.35
CA LEU A 153 -11.20 13.33 -1.78
C LEU A 153 -12.56 13.17 -2.45
N LEU A 154 -13.43 12.33 -1.87
CA LEU A 154 -14.77 12.03 -2.38
C LEU A 154 -15.88 12.81 -1.66
N ALA A 155 -15.54 13.54 -0.59
CA ALA A 155 -16.42 14.43 0.17
C ALA A 155 -16.67 15.78 -0.53
#